data_AF-A0A2V7H858-F1
#
_entry.id   AF-A0A2V7H858-F1
#
_cell.length_a   1.000
_cell.length_b   1.000
_cell.length_c   1.000
_cell.angle_alpha   90.00
_cell.angle_beta   90.00
_cell.angle_gamma   90.00
#
_symmetry.space_group_name_H-M   'P 1'
#
loop_
_entity.id
_entity.type
_entity.pdbx_description
1 polymer ?
#
loop_
_entity_poly.entity_id
_entity_poly.type
_entity_poly.pdbx_seq_one_letter_code
_entity_poly.pdbx_strand_id
1 'polypeptide(L)' 'MTARRPRSVELTPVGLPALRALIERFIAVGFSKFVVRPVAAPASWRAELEALSAAVGDLQT' A
#
# COMPACT_ATOMS: atom_id res chain seq x y z
N MET A 1 -2.07 15.66 17.83
CA MET A 1 -1.80 14.23 18.11
C MET A 1 -0.83 13.70 17.07
N THR A 2 0.42 13.42 17.43
CA THR A 2 1.37 12.75 16.53
C THR A 2 1.19 11.24 16.69
N ALA A 3 0.48 10.59 15.78
CA ALA A 3 0.34 9.15 15.78
C ALA A 3 1.71 8.50 15.50
N ARG A 4 2.21 7.71 16.45
CA ARG A 4 3.44 6.92 16.28
C ARG A 4 3.13 5.70 15.41
N ARG A 5 3.87 5.51 14.32
CA ARG A 5 3.72 4.33 13.44
C ARG A 5 3.96 3.05 14.26
N PRO A 6 2.98 2.13 14.37
CA PRO A 6 3.23 0.81 14.92
C PRO A 6 4.25 0.09 14.03
N ARG A 7 5.30 -0.48 14.63
CA ARG A 7 6.32 -1.27 13.90
C ARG A 7 5.84 -2.72 13.78
N SER A 8 4.72 -2.95 13.10
CA SER A 8 4.34 -4.32 12.72
C SER A 8 4.99 -4.65 11.38
N VAL A 9 5.93 -5.59 11.41
CA VAL A 9 6.58 -6.13 10.20
C VAL A 9 5.55 -6.84 9.31
N GLU A 10 4.54 -7.47 9.92
CA GLU A 10 3.45 -8.17 9.21
C GLU A 10 2.58 -7.24 8.35
N LEU A 11 2.49 -5.96 8.73
CA LEU A 11 1.72 -4.94 8.01
C LEU A 11 2.59 -4.02 7.14
N THR A 12 3.88 -4.31 7.00
CA THR A 12 4.79 -3.54 6.15
C THR A 12 5.22 -4.40 4.96
N PRO A 13 4.38 -4.52 3.91
CA PRO A 13 4.73 -5.27 2.72
C PRO A 13 5.94 -4.64 2.03
N VAL A 14 6.86 -5.46 1.56
CA VAL A 14 8.05 -5.03 0.82
C VAL A 14 7.84 -5.27 -0.66
N GLY A 15 7.75 -4.17 -1.42
CA GLY A 15 7.51 -4.21 -2.87
C GLY A 15 6.02 -4.33 -3.25
N LEU A 16 5.73 -4.02 -4.52
CA LEU A 16 4.37 -3.96 -5.06
C LEU A 16 3.63 -5.31 -5.06
N PRO A 17 4.26 -6.48 -5.36
CA PRO A 17 3.55 -7.75 -5.28
C PRO A 17 3.07 -8.10 -3.86
N ALA A 18 3.91 -7.85 -2.86
CA ALA A 18 3.54 -8.07 -1.46
C ALA A 18 2.44 -7.10 -1.00
N LEU A 19 2.48 -5.86 -1.49
CA LEU A 19 1.43 -4.86 -1.22
C LEU A 19 0.09 -5.30 -1.82
N ARG A 20 0.08 -5.74 -3.08
CA ARG A 20 -1.13 -6.25 -3.74
C ARG A 20 -1.76 -7.40 -2.97
N ALA A 21 -0.95 -8.41 -2.63
CA ALA A 21 -1.43 -9.56 -1.86
C ALA A 21 -1.98 -9.17 -0.48
N LEU A 22 -1.44 -8.12 0.16
CA LEU A 22 -1.98 -7.61 1.43
C LEU A 22 -3.33 -6.90 1.22
N ILE A 23 -3.46 -6.07 0.18
CA ILE A 23 -4.71 -5.38 -0.15
C ILE A 23 -5.81 -6.39 -0.45
N GLU A 24 -5.55 -7.41 -1.27
CA GLU A 24 -6.53 -8.46 -1.61
C GLU A 24 -7.02 -9.21 -0.36
N ARG A 25 -6.15 -9.51 0.61
CA ARG A 25 -6.57 -10.11 1.90
C ARG A 25 -7.50 -9.21 2.70
N PHE A 26 -7.26 -7.89 2.70
CA PHE A 26 -8.14 -6.96 3.38
C PHE A 26 -9.47 -6.76 2.64
N ILE A 27 -9.45 -6.73 1.31
CA ILE A 27 -10.66 -6.72 0.49
C ILE A 27 -11.51 -7.96 0.80
N ALA A 28 -10.90 -9.13 0.90
CA ALA A 28 -11.58 -10.39 1.20
C ALA A 28 -12.36 -10.37 2.54
N VAL A 29 -11.98 -9.51 3.49
CA VAL A 29 -12.69 -9.33 4.77
C VAL A 29 -13.50 -8.03 4.85
N GLY A 30 -13.72 -7.37 3.71
CA GLY A 30 -14.67 -6.24 3.57
C GLY A 30 -14.08 -4.84 3.66
N PHE A 31 -12.75 -4.67 3.68
CA PHE A 31 -12.16 -3.34 3.60
C PHE A 31 -12.25 -2.77 2.19
N SER A 32 -12.59 -1.49 2.08
CA SER A 32 -12.83 -0.82 0.80
C SER A 32 -11.99 0.45 0.59
N LYS A 33 -11.17 0.86 1.56
CA LYS A 33 -10.32 2.06 1.47
C LYS A 33 -8.95 1.83 2.05
N PHE A 34 -7.93 2.13 1.24
CA PHE A 34 -6.53 1.95 1.59
C PHE A 34 -5.75 3.25 1.42
N VAL A 35 -4.93 3.57 2.41
CA VAL A 35 -3.98 4.70 2.33
C VAL A 35 -2.59 4.11 2.46
N VAL A 36 -1.86 4.07 1.35
CA VAL A 36 -0.49 3.56 1.32
C VAL A 36 0.47 4.70 1.64
N ARG A 37 1.35 4.48 2.61
CA ARG A 37 2.42 5.41 2.97
C ARG A 37 3.78 4.73 2.74
N PRO A 38 4.63 5.26 1.85
CA PRO A 38 6.00 4.79 1.68
C PRO A 38 6.78 4.82 3.00
N VAL A 39 7.62 3.80 3.23
CA VAL A 39 8.50 3.73 4.41
C VAL A 39 9.60 4.80 4.33
N ALA A 40 10.14 4.99 3.14
CA ALA A 40 11.10 6.04 2.79
C ALA A 40 10.47 6.98 1.78
N ALA A 41 10.95 8.22 1.72
CA ALA A 41 10.50 9.17 0.71
C ALA A 41 10.87 8.66 -0.70
N PRO A 42 9.93 8.61 -1.66
CA PRO A 42 10.25 8.25 -3.04
C PRO A 42 11.19 9.27 -3.68
N ALA A 43 12.06 8.82 -4.57
CA ALA A 43 12.90 9.70 -5.39
C ALA A 43 12.06 10.54 -6.38
N SER A 44 10.93 10.00 -6.84
CA SER A 44 9.96 10.69 -7.69
C SER A 44 8.55 10.23 -7.35
N TRP A 45 7.69 11.16 -6.94
CA TRP A 45 6.29 10.87 -6.66
C TRP A 45 5.51 10.42 -7.89
N ARG A 46 5.83 10.97 -9.06
CA ARG A 46 5.18 10.57 -10.31
C ARG A 46 5.43 9.10 -10.62
N ALA A 47 6.71 8.70 -10.62
CA ALA A 47 7.09 7.32 -10.92
C ALA A 47 6.51 6.34 -9.88
N GLU A 48 6.52 6.72 -8.60
CA GLU A 48 5.93 5.93 -7.52
C GLU A 48 4.43 5.70 -7.74
N LEU A 49 3.68 6.76 -8.07
CA LEU A 49 2.24 6.68 -8.28
C LEU A 49 1.88 5.93 -9.57
N GLU A 50 2.65 6.08 -10.64
CA GLU A 50 2.47 5.32 -11.89
C GLU A 50 2.68 3.82 -11.65
N ALA A 51 3.74 3.44 -10.93
CA ALA A 51 4.00 2.04 -10.58
C ALA A 51 2.95 1.47 -9.62
N LEU A 52 2.51 2.25 -8.63
CA LEU A 52 1.43 1.86 -7.72
C LEU A 52 0.12 1.64 -8.49
N SER A 53 -0.25 2.57 -9.37
CA SER A 53 -1.46 2.46 -10.21
C SER A 53 -1.40 1.23 -11.11
N ALA A 54 -0.26 0.95 -11.74
CA ALA A 54 -0.08 -0.23 -12.58
C ALA A 54 -0.22 -1.55 -11.78
N ALA A 55 0.17 -1.56 -10.51
CA ALA A 55 0.17 -2.78 -9.70
C ALA A 55 -1.19 -3.11 -9.05
N VAL A 56 -1.96 -2.09 -8.65
CA VAL A 56 -3.20 -2.28 -7.87
C VAL A 56 -4.39 -1.48 -8.37
N GLY A 57 -4.23 -0.70 -9.44
CA GLY A 57 -5.30 0.14 -9.98
C GLY A 57 -6.50 -0.66 -10.49
N ASP A 58 -6.26 -1.89 -10.96
CA ASP A 58 -7.30 -2.84 -11.37
C ASP A 58 -8.16 -3.36 -10.21
N LEU A 59 -7.75 -3.13 -8.96
CA LEU A 59 -8.55 -3.46 -7.77
C LEU A 59 -9.57 -2.36 -7.40
N GLN A 60 -9.56 -1.21 -8.09
CA GLN A 60 -10.56 -0.16 -7.89
C GLN A 60 -11.82 -0.50 -8.70
N THR A 61 -12.94 -0.69 -8.00
CA THR A 61 -14.27 -0.99 -8.59
C THR A 61 -15.23 0.16 -8.40
#